data_AF-A0A956SBI4-F1
#
_entry.id   AF-A0A956SBI4-F1
#
_cell.length_a   1.000
_cell.length_b   1.000
_cell.length_c   1.000
_cell.angle_alpha   90.00
_cell.angle_beta   90.00
_cell.angle_gamma   90.00
#
_symmetry.space_group_name_H-M   'P 1'
#
loop_
_entity.id
_entity.type
_entity.pdbx_description
1 polymer ?
#
loop_
_entity_poly.entity_id
_entity_poly.type
_entity_poly.pdbx_seq_one_letter_code
_entity_poly.pdbx_strand_id
1 'polypeptide(L)'
;MTDRTGFLRELAHRNFAEFANDRGLVAAIVTGSVARGGCDAASDIDTILYFDGPLSAERLEAEKTKGEASGGGFYGGTPEEGFGAWRRIDGVKCDFGFEPASEVDCLIDDLYERTDLDLDKQLIVLGIRDAIVLAGEERVAGWRERTDVYPRALGRAMLEKHLKPAPAWVYRVMAAERGERVWLTELMVEVASNLLGVLCGLNEVW
;
A
#
# COMPACT_ATOMS: atom_id res chain seq x y z
N MET A 1 21.84 0.16 20.29
CA MET A 1 21.27 -0.07 18.94
C MET A 1 20.82 1.28 18.44
N THR A 2 21.31 1.72 17.29
CA THR A 2 20.86 2.96 16.65
C THR A 2 19.38 2.80 16.31
N ASP A 3 18.56 3.81 16.62
CA ASP A 3 17.14 3.81 16.26
C ASP A 3 16.99 3.76 14.74
N ARG A 4 16.67 2.57 14.22
CA ARG A 4 16.52 2.34 12.79
C ARG A 4 15.35 3.13 12.22
N THR A 5 14.26 3.23 12.98
CA THR A 5 13.09 4.02 12.62
C THR A 5 13.47 5.49 12.47
N GLY A 6 14.14 6.06 13.47
CA GLY A 6 14.62 7.45 13.43
C GLY A 6 15.51 7.72 12.21
N PHE A 7 16.49 6.85 11.96
CA PHE A 7 17.37 6.95 10.80
C PHE A 7 16.60 6.93 9.46
N LEU A 8 15.64 6.02 9.29
CA LEU A 8 14.88 5.91 8.05
C LEU A 8 13.92 7.10 7.84
N ARG A 9 13.33 7.63 8.91
CA ARG A 9 12.51 8.86 8.84
C ARG A 9 13.34 10.05 8.40
N GLU A 10 14.53 10.24 8.97
CA GLU A 10 15.44 11.31 8.56
C GLU A 10 15.88 11.16 7.10
N LEU A 11 16.20 9.94 6.66
CA LEU A 11 16.54 9.67 5.26
C LEU A 11 15.36 9.96 4.33
N ALA A 12 14.12 9.60 4.71
CA ALA A 12 12.94 9.89 3.92
C ALA A 12 12.72 11.41 3.74
N HIS A 13 12.86 12.21 4.81
CA HIS A 13 12.80 13.66 4.73
C HIS A 13 13.92 14.25 3.84
N ARG A 14 15.14 13.71 3.91
CA ARG A 14 16.23 14.13 3.02
C ARG A 14 15.94 13.81 1.56
N ASN A 15 15.44 12.62 1.28
CA ASN A 15 15.09 12.18 -0.08
C ASN A 15 13.99 13.07 -0.68
N PHE A 16 13.00 13.45 0.15
CA PHE A 16 11.91 14.33 -0.28
C PHE A 16 12.37 15.70 -0.78
N ALA A 17 13.53 16.20 -0.33
CA ALA A 17 14.03 17.51 -0.73
C ALA A 17 14.21 17.67 -2.26
N GLU A 18 14.43 16.56 -2.99
CA GLU A 18 14.50 16.56 -4.46
C GLU A 18 13.17 16.96 -5.11
N PHE A 19 12.04 16.61 -4.48
CA PHE A 19 10.69 16.78 -5.04
C PHE A 19 9.92 17.96 -4.44
N ALA A 20 10.44 18.59 -3.37
CA ALA A 20 9.71 19.60 -2.60
C ALA A 20 9.22 20.80 -3.42
N ASN A 21 9.83 21.07 -4.58
CA ASN A 21 9.45 22.16 -5.48
C ASN A 21 8.92 21.66 -6.84
N ASP A 22 8.60 20.37 -6.96
CA ASP A 22 8.03 19.84 -8.18
C ASP A 22 6.67 20.49 -8.47
N ARG A 23 6.53 20.98 -9.70
CA ARG A 23 5.28 21.61 -10.14
C ARG A 23 4.16 20.58 -10.13
N GLY A 24 3.07 20.93 -9.46
CA GLY A 24 1.87 20.10 -9.37
C GLY A 24 1.89 19.11 -8.21
N LEU A 25 2.97 19.00 -7.43
CA LEU A 25 2.93 18.21 -6.20
C LEU A 25 1.93 18.82 -5.21
N VAL A 26 0.94 18.04 -4.77
CA VAL A 26 -0.11 18.48 -3.83
C VAL A 26 -0.02 17.80 -2.48
N ALA A 27 0.56 16.60 -2.41
CA ALA A 27 0.84 15.91 -1.17
C ALA A 27 2.01 14.95 -1.33
N ALA A 28 2.69 14.64 -0.24
CA ALA A 28 3.73 13.63 -0.19
C ALA A 28 3.69 12.94 1.17
N ILE A 29 3.79 11.61 1.18
CA ILE A 29 3.74 10.81 2.40
C ILE A 29 4.82 9.74 2.44
N VAL A 30 5.18 9.32 3.64
CA VAL A 30 5.90 8.08 3.91
C VAL A 30 4.93 7.13 4.59
N THR A 31 4.84 5.90 4.08
CA THR A 31 3.95 4.85 4.59
C THR A 31 4.77 3.67 5.17
N GLY A 32 4.13 2.52 5.38
CA GLY A 32 4.81 1.27 5.66
C GLY A 32 5.42 1.21 7.06
N SER A 33 6.54 0.49 7.18
CA SER A 33 7.21 0.27 8.47
C SER A 33 7.76 1.57 9.07
N VAL A 34 8.23 2.49 8.23
CA VAL A 34 8.81 3.79 8.62
C VAL A 34 7.77 4.68 9.31
N ALA A 35 6.56 4.70 8.76
CA ALA A 35 5.45 5.43 9.35
C ALA A 35 5.03 4.82 10.70
N ARG A 36 4.84 3.49 10.73
CA ARG A 36 4.38 2.74 11.92
C ARG A 36 5.43 2.58 13.03
N GLY A 37 6.70 2.85 12.73
CA GLY A 37 7.80 2.85 13.68
C GLY A 37 8.38 1.47 14.03
N GLY A 38 8.06 0.44 13.24
CA GLY A 38 8.49 -0.95 13.43
C GLY A 38 9.70 -1.35 12.58
N CYS A 39 10.61 -0.43 12.27
CA CYS A 39 11.69 -0.71 11.33
C CYS A 39 12.79 -1.60 11.91
N ASP A 40 13.32 -2.46 11.05
CA ASP A 40 14.46 -3.33 11.30
C ASP A 40 15.54 -3.20 10.21
N ALA A 41 16.53 -4.09 10.23
CA ALA A 41 17.65 -4.07 9.28
C ALA A 41 17.22 -4.35 7.83
N ALA A 42 16.08 -5.00 7.61
CA ALA A 42 15.55 -5.31 6.28
C ALA A 42 14.58 -4.24 5.76
N SER A 43 14.13 -3.33 6.63
CA SER A 43 13.18 -2.27 6.29
C SER A 43 13.73 -1.28 5.27
N ASP A 44 12.88 -0.96 4.30
CA ASP A 44 13.01 0.05 3.25
C ASP A 44 12.15 1.29 3.56
N ILE A 45 12.11 2.24 2.60
CA ILE A 45 11.33 3.47 2.69
C ILE A 45 10.32 3.49 1.55
N ASP A 46 9.03 3.60 1.88
CA ASP A 46 7.95 3.76 0.91
C ASP A 46 7.47 5.22 0.90
N THR A 47 7.85 5.98 -0.13
CA THR A 47 7.43 7.37 -0.31
C THR A 47 6.43 7.47 -1.46
N ILE A 48 5.26 8.08 -1.22
CA ILE A 48 4.26 8.32 -2.27
C ILE A 48 4.12 9.83 -2.48
N LEU A 49 4.23 10.26 -3.74
CA LEU A 49 4.15 11.64 -4.20
C LEU A 49 2.87 11.81 -5.02
N TYR A 50 1.99 12.69 -4.59
CA TYR A 50 0.70 12.93 -5.21
C TYR A 50 0.69 14.24 -6.01
N PHE A 51 0.25 14.19 -7.26
CA PHE A 51 0.27 15.31 -8.19
C PHE A 51 -1.14 15.73 -8.64
N ASP A 52 -1.33 17.03 -8.87
CA ASP A 52 -2.53 17.56 -9.52
C ASP A 52 -2.45 17.32 -11.04
N GLY A 53 -3.14 16.27 -11.49
CA GLY A 53 -3.17 15.83 -12.87
C GLY A 53 -2.12 14.76 -13.22
N PRO A 54 -2.11 14.31 -14.49
CA PRO A 54 -1.22 13.26 -14.95
C PRO A 54 0.24 13.71 -14.93
N LEU A 55 1.14 12.74 -14.77
CA LEU A 55 2.57 12.95 -14.82
C LEU A 55 3.04 13.06 -16.27
N SER A 56 4.27 13.54 -16.47
CA SER A 56 4.86 13.63 -17.80
C SER A 56 5.65 12.36 -18.16
N ALA A 57 5.75 12.04 -19.45
CA ALA A 57 6.57 10.93 -19.92
C ALA A 57 8.06 11.16 -19.60
N GLU A 58 8.52 12.41 -19.61
CA GLU A 58 9.89 12.78 -19.23
C GLU A 58 10.16 12.50 -17.75
N ARG A 59 9.17 12.74 -16.87
CA ARG A 59 9.27 12.42 -15.45
C ARG A 59 9.40 10.90 -15.28
N LEU A 60 8.55 10.11 -15.91
CA LEU A 60 8.64 8.64 -15.87
C LEU A 60 10.02 8.14 -16.34
N GLU A 61 10.53 8.65 -17.46
CA GLU A 61 11.83 8.24 -17.99
C GLU A 61 13.01 8.67 -17.09
N ALA A 62 12.92 9.86 -16.49
CA ALA A 62 13.92 10.33 -15.54
C ALA A 62 13.97 9.42 -14.30
N GLU A 63 12.82 8.97 -13.81
CA GLU A 63 12.74 8.08 -12.64
C GLU A 63 13.26 6.67 -12.92
N LYS A 64 13.00 6.13 -14.13
CA LYS A 64 13.63 4.89 -14.60
C LYS A 64 15.14 5.01 -14.64
N THR A 65 15.66 6.07 -15.26
CA THR A 65 17.10 6.31 -15.39
C THR A 65 17.78 6.40 -14.02
N LYS A 66 17.18 7.13 -13.07
CA LYS A 66 17.70 7.24 -11.70
C LYS A 66 17.63 5.92 -10.93
N GLY A 67 16.54 5.16 -11.12
CA GLY A 67 16.40 3.79 -10.62
C GLY A 67 17.61 2.96 -11.04
N GLU A 68 17.81 2.78 -12.35
CA GLU A 68 18.90 1.97 -12.91
C GLU A 68 20.28 2.44 -12.44
N ALA A 69 20.54 3.76 -12.48
CA ALA A 69 21.83 4.33 -12.08
C ALA A 69 22.19 4.07 -10.60
N SER A 70 21.18 3.88 -9.74
CA SER A 70 21.38 3.56 -8.32
C SER A 70 21.47 2.06 -8.03
N GLY A 71 21.40 1.19 -9.04
CA GLY A 71 21.20 -0.25 -8.85
C GLY A 71 19.77 -0.61 -8.41
N GLY A 72 18.84 0.31 -8.68
CA GLY A 72 17.41 0.22 -8.47
C GLY A 72 16.65 -0.31 -9.69
N GLY A 73 15.37 0.03 -9.78
CA GLY A 73 14.52 -0.41 -10.88
C GLY A 73 13.15 0.23 -10.92
N PHE A 74 12.29 -0.30 -11.78
CA PHE A 74 10.95 0.19 -12.06
C PHE A 74 9.93 -0.92 -11.81
N TYR A 75 8.84 -0.62 -11.11
CA TYR A 75 7.80 -1.60 -10.81
C TYR A 75 6.78 -1.74 -11.93
N GLY A 76 6.43 -0.62 -12.58
CA GLY A 76 5.34 -0.58 -13.55
C GLY A 76 4.59 0.75 -13.50
N GLY A 77 3.63 0.91 -14.40
CA GLY A 77 2.73 2.06 -14.44
C GLY A 77 2.91 2.95 -15.66
N THR A 78 2.09 4.00 -15.72
CA THR A 78 2.00 4.96 -16.82
C THR A 78 1.95 6.38 -16.26
N PRO A 79 2.25 7.41 -17.07
CA PRO A 79 2.12 8.79 -16.60
C PRO A 79 0.66 9.17 -16.24
N GLU A 80 -0.32 8.53 -16.88
CA GLU A 80 -1.75 8.77 -16.67
C GLU A 80 -2.29 8.13 -15.39
N GLU A 81 -1.92 6.88 -15.12
CA GLU A 81 -2.44 6.10 -13.98
C GLU A 81 -1.54 6.18 -12.74
N GLY A 82 -0.33 6.70 -12.90
CA GLY A 82 0.71 6.66 -11.88
C GLY A 82 1.72 5.53 -12.12
N PHE A 83 2.88 5.64 -11.47
CA PHE A 83 3.97 4.68 -11.62
C PHE A 83 4.88 4.60 -10.40
N GLY A 84 5.52 3.44 -10.24
CA GLY A 84 6.45 3.15 -9.14
C GLY A 84 7.87 2.91 -9.62
N ALA A 85 8.84 3.54 -8.95
CA ALA A 85 10.26 3.27 -9.12
C ALA A 85 10.93 3.08 -7.76
N TRP A 86 12.05 2.37 -7.73
CA TRP A 86 12.86 2.25 -6.52
C TRP A 86 14.32 2.53 -6.81
N ARG A 87 14.97 3.13 -5.81
CA ARG A 87 16.38 3.52 -5.87
C ARG A 87 17.11 2.97 -4.67
N ARG A 88 18.43 2.80 -4.76
CA ARG A 88 19.27 2.55 -3.58
C ARG A 88 19.99 3.83 -3.17
N ILE A 89 19.64 4.35 -2.00
CA ILE A 89 20.17 5.61 -1.45
C ILE A 89 20.77 5.30 -0.08
N ASP A 90 22.03 5.67 0.14
CA ASP A 90 22.77 5.37 1.38
C ASP A 90 22.70 3.88 1.79
N GLY A 91 22.67 2.98 0.80
CA GLY A 91 22.57 1.53 0.99
C GLY A 91 21.16 1.01 1.31
N VAL A 92 20.17 1.89 1.45
CA VAL A 92 18.76 1.58 1.74
C VAL A 92 17.94 1.58 0.44
N LYS A 93 17.02 0.62 0.30
CA LYS A 93 16.03 0.63 -0.77
C LYS A 93 14.99 1.71 -0.46
N CYS A 94 14.76 2.61 -1.42
CA CYS A 94 13.79 3.70 -1.31
C CYS A 94 12.85 3.60 -2.51
N ASP A 95 11.58 3.30 -2.23
CA ASP A 95 10.51 3.20 -3.19
C ASP A 95 9.81 4.56 -3.28
N PHE A 96 9.53 4.96 -4.52
CA PHE A 96 8.85 6.20 -4.88
C PHE A 96 7.66 5.86 -5.77
N GLY A 97 6.45 6.06 -5.24
CA GLY A 97 5.21 6.06 -6.02
C GLY A 97 4.91 7.48 -6.49
N PHE A 98 4.60 7.64 -7.77
CA PHE A 98 4.20 8.90 -8.38
C PHE A 98 2.77 8.74 -8.86
N GLU A 99 1.84 9.40 -8.19
CA GLU A 99 0.42 9.12 -8.35
C GLU A 99 -0.37 10.42 -8.63
N PRO A 100 -1.35 10.40 -9.55
CA PRO A 100 -2.34 11.47 -9.60
C PRO A 100 -3.16 11.49 -8.32
N ALA A 101 -3.33 12.67 -7.71
CA ALA A 101 -4.11 12.83 -6.49
C ALA A 101 -5.60 12.50 -6.67
N SER A 102 -6.08 12.51 -7.93
CA SER A 102 -7.43 12.09 -8.31
C SER A 102 -7.65 10.59 -8.14
N GLU A 103 -6.60 9.75 -8.27
CA GLU A 103 -6.73 8.30 -8.09
C GLU A 103 -7.10 7.95 -6.64
N VAL A 104 -6.56 8.71 -5.68
CA VAL A 104 -6.97 8.58 -4.27
C VAL A 104 -8.43 8.98 -4.06
N ASP A 105 -8.88 10.05 -4.72
CA ASP A 105 -10.28 10.46 -4.60
C ASP A 105 -11.23 9.40 -5.16
N CYS A 106 -10.92 8.87 -6.35
CA CYS A 106 -11.68 7.81 -7.03
C CYS A 106 -11.67 6.51 -6.23
N LEU A 107 -10.54 6.08 -5.67
CA LEU A 107 -10.48 4.84 -4.91
C LEU A 107 -11.31 4.92 -3.63
N ILE A 108 -11.32 6.08 -2.96
CA ILE A 108 -12.18 6.30 -1.79
C ILE A 108 -13.65 6.18 -2.21
N ASP A 109 -14.04 6.79 -3.33
CA ASP A 109 -15.42 6.69 -3.82
C ASP A 109 -15.79 5.25 -4.19
N ASP A 110 -14.88 4.48 -4.81
CA ASP A 110 -15.12 3.07 -5.12
C ASP A 110 -15.35 2.22 -3.84
N LEU A 111 -14.56 2.43 -2.79
CA LEU A 111 -14.71 1.71 -1.52
C LEU A 111 -16.05 2.04 -0.83
N TYR A 112 -16.46 3.31 -0.85
CA TYR A 112 -17.63 3.78 -0.10
C TYR A 112 -18.94 3.65 -0.87
N GLU A 113 -18.93 3.97 -2.16
CA GLU A 113 -20.14 3.99 -2.98
C GLU A 113 -20.39 2.66 -3.69
N ARG A 114 -19.33 1.99 -4.13
CA ARG A 114 -19.42 0.75 -4.93
C ARG A 114 -19.14 -0.50 -4.12
N THR A 115 -18.73 -0.34 -2.86
CA THR A 115 -18.35 -1.47 -1.99
C THR A 115 -17.28 -2.34 -2.66
N ASP A 116 -16.26 -1.70 -3.23
CA ASP A 116 -15.17 -2.40 -3.88
C ASP A 116 -14.36 -3.22 -2.85
N LEU A 117 -14.10 -4.49 -3.16
CA LEU A 117 -13.39 -5.44 -2.30
C LEU A 117 -11.92 -5.61 -2.68
N ASP A 118 -11.41 -4.71 -3.51
CA ASP A 118 -9.99 -4.61 -3.82
C ASP A 118 -9.18 -4.37 -2.52
N LEU A 119 -8.21 -5.26 -2.30
CA LEU A 119 -7.37 -5.21 -1.10
C LEU A 119 -6.33 -4.10 -1.21
N ASP A 120 -5.81 -3.82 -2.40
CA ASP A 120 -4.79 -2.81 -2.61
C ASP A 120 -5.37 -1.42 -2.33
N LYS A 121 -6.62 -1.16 -2.72
CA LYS A 121 -7.34 0.08 -2.36
C LYS A 121 -7.47 0.25 -0.84
N GLN A 122 -7.81 -0.82 -0.12
CA GLN A 122 -7.91 -0.78 1.35
C GLN A 122 -6.53 -0.54 2.00
N LEU A 123 -5.48 -1.18 1.49
CA LEU A 123 -4.10 -0.96 1.95
C LEU A 123 -3.59 0.46 1.67
N ILE A 124 -4.00 1.08 0.56
CA ILE A 124 -3.70 2.49 0.29
C ILE A 124 -4.36 3.39 1.33
N VAL A 125 -5.63 3.14 1.68
CA VAL A 125 -6.31 3.87 2.76
C VAL A 125 -5.57 3.71 4.10
N LEU A 126 -5.21 2.47 4.47
CA LEU A 126 -4.41 2.21 5.67
C LEU A 126 -3.09 2.99 5.63
N GLY A 127 -2.40 2.99 4.49
CA GLY A 127 -1.15 3.72 4.30
C GLY A 127 -1.29 5.23 4.48
N ILE A 128 -2.35 5.83 3.96
CA ILE A 128 -2.65 7.27 4.15
C ILE A 128 -2.97 7.58 5.62
N ARG A 129 -3.71 6.69 6.30
CA ARG A 129 -4.07 6.87 7.72
C ARG A 129 -2.82 6.85 8.61
N ASP A 130 -1.93 5.89 8.41
CA ASP A 130 -0.73 5.71 9.23
C ASP A 130 0.45 6.62 8.81
N ALA A 131 0.34 7.30 7.66
CA ALA A 131 1.43 8.03 7.03
C ALA A 131 2.08 9.13 7.90
N ILE A 132 3.39 9.31 7.67
CA ILE A 132 4.09 10.55 7.98
C ILE A 132 3.94 11.47 6.78
N VAL A 133 3.40 12.67 7.00
CA VAL A 133 3.22 13.65 5.93
C VAL A 133 4.51 14.44 5.73
N LEU A 134 4.98 14.46 4.48
CA LEU A 134 6.16 15.23 4.06
C LEU A 134 5.73 16.59 3.45
N ALA A 135 4.58 16.63 2.78
CA ALA A 135 3.95 17.83 2.25
C ALA A 135 2.44 17.63 2.06
N GLY A 136 1.68 18.73 2.03
CA GLY A 136 0.24 18.70 1.72
C GLY A 136 -0.65 18.24 2.88
N GLU A 137 -0.37 18.69 4.11
CA GLU A 137 -1.12 18.32 5.32
C GLU A 137 -2.64 18.45 5.17
N GLU A 138 -3.13 19.55 4.58
CA GLU A 138 -4.57 19.75 4.37
C GLU A 138 -5.18 18.70 3.44
N ARG A 139 -4.47 18.30 2.37
CA ARG A 139 -4.93 17.29 1.41
C ARG A 139 -4.99 15.92 2.07
N VAL A 140 -3.94 15.54 2.81
CA VAL A 140 -3.89 14.26 3.53
C VAL A 140 -4.93 14.21 4.65
N ALA A 141 -5.12 15.30 5.39
CA ALA A 141 -6.17 15.41 6.40
C ALA A 141 -7.56 15.21 5.79
N GLY A 142 -7.84 15.80 4.62
CA GLY A 142 -9.11 15.58 3.91
C GLY A 142 -9.35 14.12 3.52
N TRP A 143 -8.32 13.40 3.06
CA TRP A 143 -8.44 11.96 2.79
C TRP A 143 -8.65 11.14 4.06
N ARG A 144 -7.98 11.49 5.15
CA ARG A 144 -8.17 10.84 6.46
C ARG A 144 -9.58 11.03 6.99
N GLU A 145 -10.14 12.24 6.84
CA GLU A 145 -11.51 12.54 7.24
C GLU A 145 -12.52 11.73 6.42
N ARG A 146 -12.35 11.67 5.10
CA ARG A 146 -13.20 10.85 4.22
C ARG A 146 -13.11 9.35 4.53
N THR A 147 -12.00 8.91 5.13
CA THR A 147 -11.74 7.50 5.45
C THR A 147 -11.82 7.17 6.94
N ASP A 148 -12.39 8.07 7.76
CA ASP A 148 -12.41 7.91 9.21
C ASP A 148 -13.34 6.82 9.71
N VAL A 149 -14.42 6.57 8.96
CA VAL A 149 -15.42 5.56 9.31
C VAL A 149 -15.37 4.44 8.30
N TYR A 150 -14.90 3.26 8.72
CA TYR A 150 -14.93 2.07 7.88
C TYR A 150 -16.37 1.78 7.37
N PRO A 151 -16.60 1.64 6.05
CA PRO A 151 -17.95 1.47 5.53
C PRO A 151 -18.57 0.16 6.01
N ARG A 152 -19.73 0.23 6.67
CA ARG A 152 -20.44 -0.98 7.12
C ARG A 152 -20.80 -1.93 5.96
N ALA A 153 -21.11 -1.37 4.79
CA ALA A 153 -21.37 -2.14 3.58
C ALA A 153 -20.12 -2.94 3.15
N LEU A 154 -18.94 -2.30 3.21
CA LEU A 154 -17.65 -2.93 2.92
C LEU A 154 -17.37 -4.06 3.91
N GLY A 155 -17.57 -3.83 5.21
CA GLY A 155 -17.38 -4.87 6.24
C GLY A 155 -18.27 -6.09 5.99
N ARG A 156 -19.55 -5.86 5.71
CA ARG A 156 -20.48 -6.94 5.35
C ARG A 156 -20.03 -7.69 4.10
N ALA A 157 -19.60 -6.98 3.06
CA ALA A 157 -19.16 -7.61 1.82
C ALA A 157 -17.85 -8.39 1.99
N MET A 158 -16.93 -7.93 2.85
CA MET A 158 -15.75 -8.70 3.28
C MET A 158 -16.15 -10.01 3.98
N LEU A 159 -17.13 -9.96 4.88
CA LEU A 159 -17.67 -11.18 5.52
C LEU A 159 -18.26 -12.14 4.48
N GLU A 160 -19.10 -11.66 3.58
CA GLU A 160 -19.74 -12.48 2.54
C GLU A 160 -18.70 -13.09 1.58
N LYS A 161 -17.63 -12.36 1.24
CA LYS A 161 -16.53 -12.85 0.40
C LYS A 161 -15.71 -13.94 1.07
N HIS A 162 -15.44 -13.81 2.38
CA HIS A 162 -14.45 -14.63 3.08
C HIS A 162 -15.03 -15.71 4.00
N LEU A 163 -16.28 -15.61 4.45
CA LEU A 163 -16.91 -16.61 5.32
C LEU A 163 -17.35 -17.84 4.52
N LYS A 164 -16.37 -18.62 4.05
CA LYS A 164 -16.55 -19.81 3.21
C LYS A 164 -15.93 -21.05 3.87
N PRO A 165 -16.52 -21.57 4.96
CA PRO A 165 -16.00 -22.77 5.59
C PRO A 165 -16.21 -23.98 4.66
N ALA A 166 -15.14 -24.71 4.34
CA ALA A 166 -15.30 -26.01 3.71
C ALA A 166 -15.64 -27.07 4.78
N PRO A 167 -16.40 -28.12 4.43
CA PRO A 167 -16.65 -29.22 5.35
C PRO A 167 -15.37 -29.93 5.78
N ALA A 168 -15.29 -30.34 7.05
CA ALA A 168 -14.12 -31.03 7.63
C ALA A 168 -13.67 -32.28 6.83
N TRP A 169 -14.60 -32.96 6.15
CA TRP A 169 -14.29 -34.13 5.34
C TRP A 169 -13.48 -33.81 4.08
N VAL A 170 -13.55 -32.59 3.55
CA VAL A 170 -12.74 -32.16 2.39
C VAL A 170 -11.26 -32.17 2.78
N TYR A 171 -10.91 -31.49 3.88
CA TYR A 171 -9.54 -31.46 4.39
C TYR A 171 -9.03 -32.85 4.78
N ARG A 172 -9.88 -33.65 5.43
CA ARG A 172 -9.48 -34.98 5.92
C ARG A 172 -9.39 -36.02 4.81
N VAL A 173 -10.49 -36.25 4.10
CA VAL A 173 -10.66 -37.38 3.18
C VAL A 173 -10.17 -37.04 1.78
N MET A 174 -10.44 -35.83 1.27
CA MET A 174 -10.00 -35.47 -0.08
C MET A 174 -8.54 -35.05 -0.11
N ALA A 175 -8.03 -34.39 0.93
CA ALA A 175 -6.66 -33.89 0.95
C ALA A 175 -5.69 -34.77 1.76
N ALA A 176 -5.86 -34.86 3.09
CA ALA A 176 -4.89 -35.50 3.97
C ALA A 176 -4.74 -37.02 3.73
N GLU A 177 -5.86 -37.77 3.73
CA GLU A 177 -5.85 -39.24 3.56
C GLU A 177 -5.38 -39.68 2.17
N ARG A 178 -5.58 -38.85 1.14
CA ARG A 178 -5.08 -39.10 -0.23
C ARG A 178 -3.61 -38.73 -0.42
N GLY A 179 -3.00 -38.06 0.56
CA GLY A 179 -1.62 -37.60 0.47
C GLY A 179 -1.43 -36.38 -0.44
N GLU A 180 -2.49 -35.62 -0.72
CA GLU A 180 -2.46 -34.41 -1.56
C GLU A 180 -1.85 -33.23 -0.78
N ARG A 181 -0.57 -33.33 -0.41
CA ARG A 181 0.10 -32.41 0.54
C ARG A 181 0.15 -30.96 0.05
N VAL A 182 0.34 -30.76 -1.26
CA VAL A 182 0.37 -29.42 -1.86
C VAL A 182 -1.00 -28.78 -1.76
N TRP A 183 -2.04 -29.49 -2.16
CA TRP A 183 -3.42 -29.00 -2.09
C TRP A 183 -3.89 -28.81 -0.65
N LEU A 184 -3.52 -29.69 0.28
CA LEU A 184 -3.79 -29.49 1.71
C LEU A 184 -3.17 -28.19 2.23
N THR A 185 -1.93 -27.90 1.81
CA THR A 185 -1.24 -26.66 2.20
C THR A 185 -1.96 -25.44 1.63
N GLU A 186 -2.35 -25.48 0.37
CA GLU A 186 -3.12 -24.44 -0.30
C GLU A 186 -4.44 -24.16 0.44
N LEU A 187 -5.20 -25.21 0.77
CA LEU A 187 -6.44 -25.11 1.54
C LEU A 187 -6.22 -24.45 2.92
N MET A 188 -5.13 -24.77 3.61
CA MET A 188 -4.82 -24.18 4.91
C MET A 188 -4.47 -22.70 4.80
N VAL A 189 -3.72 -22.31 3.77
CA VAL A 189 -3.41 -20.90 3.49
C VAL A 189 -4.68 -20.13 3.14
N GLU A 190 -5.56 -20.70 2.30
CA GLU A 190 -6.84 -20.09 1.95
C GLU A 190 -7.71 -19.85 3.19
N VAL A 191 -7.82 -20.85 4.08
CA VAL A 191 -8.58 -20.71 5.33
C VAL A 191 -7.99 -19.59 6.21
N ALA A 192 -6.67 -19.53 6.36
CA ALA A 192 -6.03 -18.48 7.14
C ALA A 192 -6.32 -17.08 6.55
N SER A 193 -6.18 -16.91 5.24
CA SER A 193 -6.48 -15.66 4.54
C SER A 193 -7.95 -15.27 4.64
N ASN A 194 -8.86 -16.24 4.53
CA ASN A 194 -10.29 -16.00 4.71
C ASN A 194 -10.63 -15.58 6.15
N LEU A 195 -10.01 -16.20 7.15
CA LEU A 195 -10.19 -15.77 8.54
C LEU A 195 -9.72 -14.33 8.75
N LEU A 196 -8.60 -13.93 8.15
CA LEU A 196 -8.15 -12.53 8.20
C LEU A 196 -9.17 -11.58 7.55
N GLY A 197 -9.67 -11.91 6.35
CA GLY A 197 -10.69 -11.10 5.68
C GLY A 197 -11.98 -10.96 6.48
N VAL A 198 -12.43 -12.04 7.15
CA VAL A 198 -13.57 -11.99 8.09
C VAL A 198 -13.27 -11.08 9.27
N LEU A 199 -12.08 -11.17 9.86
CA LEU A 199 -11.69 -10.35 11.00
C LEU A 199 -11.58 -8.87 10.63
N CYS A 200 -11.01 -8.52 9.47
CA CYS A 200 -10.97 -7.12 9.00
C CYS A 200 -12.38 -6.56 8.85
N GLY A 201 -13.28 -7.30 8.18
CA GLY A 201 -14.66 -6.85 8.00
C GLY A 201 -15.49 -6.77 9.30
N LEU A 202 -15.24 -7.67 10.27
CA LEU A 202 -15.93 -7.67 11.56
C LEU A 202 -15.45 -6.57 12.51
N ASN A 203 -14.14 -6.30 12.50
CA ASN A 203 -13.53 -5.32 13.39
C ASN A 203 -13.42 -3.93 12.75
N GLU A 204 -13.92 -3.76 11.53
CA GLU A 204 -13.93 -2.47 10.83
C GLU A 204 -12.50 -1.91 10.67
N VAL A 205 -11.56 -2.79 10.30
CA VAL A 205 -10.13 -2.49 10.16
C VAL A 205 -9.74 -2.48 8.68
N TRP A 206 -9.03 -1.43 8.28
CA TRP A 206 -8.37 -1.28 6.98
C TRP A 206 -7.16 -2.21 6.84
#